data_AF-A0A291QBV9-F1
#
_entry.id   AF-A0A291QBV9-F1
#
_cell.length_a   1.000
_cell.length_b   1.000
_cell.length_c   1.000
_cell.angle_alpha   90.00
_cell.angle_beta   90.00
_cell.angle_gamma   90.00
#
_symmetry.space_group_name_H-M   'P 1'
#
loop_
_entity.id
_entity.type
_entity.pdbx_description
1 polymer ?
#
loop_
_entity_poly.entity_id
_entity_poly.type
_entity_poly.pdbx_seq_one_letter_code
_entity_poly.pdbx_strand_id
1 'polypeptide(L)'
;MGLNARIRTRDGWAVPHAVVTVTDMTGTQVLRADADDEGVVRDATVLPSGPYTVIVTAVGYAPVASTALVTASGRAEVGNVVLARQGGTELPPPGPWTIDPAHSTVGAVAQHLGITSVHGRFTEFGGRVEIAEDVEKSRVEAVIRSASIDTGNGMRDGHLKSPDFLDVDQYPEITYRSSGLTPSGTDRWTVHGELGMHGVVRPVDLELSYLGTGADPWGGTRAAFRATAELRREDFAMNYNQVVQAGISAIGTTLKVALDIQAVQGDALPQV
;
A
#
# COMPACT_ATOMS: atom_id res chain seq x y z
N MET A 1 -35.78 -4.78 -3.82
CA MET A 1 -34.56 -4.83 -3.00
C MET A 1 -34.85 -4.04 -1.75
N GLY A 2 -34.92 -4.71 -0.61
CA GLY A 2 -35.27 -4.14 0.69
C GLY A 2 -34.06 -3.63 1.47
N LEU A 3 -32.90 -4.27 1.33
CA LEU A 3 -31.63 -3.80 1.90
C LEU A 3 -30.57 -3.67 0.80
N ASN A 4 -29.80 -2.58 0.83
CA ASN A 4 -28.61 -2.41 0.00
C ASN A 4 -27.47 -1.77 0.80
N ALA A 5 -26.32 -2.44 0.85
CA ALA A 5 -25.09 -1.94 1.47
C ALA A 5 -23.85 -2.32 0.66
N ARG A 6 -22.79 -1.53 0.81
CA ARG A 6 -21.44 -1.86 0.34
C ARG A 6 -20.47 -1.79 1.50
N ILE A 7 -19.84 -2.91 1.84
CA ILE A 7 -18.93 -3.03 2.96
C ILE A 7 -17.50 -2.90 2.44
N ARG A 8 -16.77 -1.91 2.95
CA ARG A 8 -15.46 -1.52 2.43
C ARG A 8 -14.43 -1.37 3.55
N THR A 9 -13.16 -1.58 3.23
CA THR A 9 -12.05 -1.10 4.06
C THR A 9 -11.90 0.41 3.89
N ARG A 10 -11.09 1.05 4.76
CA ARG A 10 -10.77 2.47 4.65
C ARG A 10 -10.16 2.85 3.29
N ASP A 11 -9.41 1.94 2.69
CA ASP A 11 -8.75 2.12 1.40
C ASP A 11 -9.62 1.73 0.20
N GLY A 12 -10.92 1.47 0.43
CA GLY A 12 -11.92 1.22 -0.61
C GLY A 12 -12.03 -0.22 -1.10
N TRP A 13 -11.29 -1.17 -0.52
CA TRP A 13 -11.40 -2.59 -0.87
C TRP A 13 -12.69 -3.20 -0.36
N ALA A 14 -13.23 -4.17 -1.07
CA ALA A 14 -14.36 -4.97 -0.61
C ALA A 14 -13.98 -5.73 0.68
N VAL A 15 -14.93 -5.86 1.60
CA VAL A 15 -14.81 -6.80 2.73
C VAL A 15 -15.75 -7.98 2.47
N PRO A 16 -15.23 -9.10 1.92
CA PRO A 16 -16.05 -10.27 1.64
C PRO A 16 -16.52 -10.93 2.95
N HIS A 17 -17.62 -11.65 2.89
CA HIS A 17 -18.20 -12.40 4.01
C HIS A 17 -18.54 -11.56 5.25
N ALA A 18 -18.62 -10.23 5.09
CA ALA A 18 -19.16 -9.37 6.14
C ALA A 18 -20.65 -9.69 6.35
N VAL A 19 -21.08 -9.72 7.60
CA VAL A 19 -22.46 -9.97 7.98
C VAL A 19 -23.12 -8.65 8.34
N VAL A 20 -24.23 -8.34 7.68
CA VAL A 20 -25.11 -7.23 8.02
C VAL A 20 -26.30 -7.77 8.80
N THR A 21 -26.43 -7.35 10.05
CA THR A 21 -27.56 -7.65 10.92
C THR A 21 -28.39 -6.40 11.09
N VAL A 22 -29.70 -6.47 10.87
CA VAL A 22 -30.63 -5.36 11.10
C VAL A 22 -31.52 -5.71 12.29
N THR A 23 -31.57 -4.80 13.26
CA THR A 23 -32.43 -4.92 14.44
C THR A 23 -33.46 -3.80 14.46
N ASP A 24 -34.68 -4.10 14.92
CA ASP A 24 -35.68 -3.08 15.21
C ASP A 24 -35.35 -2.31 16.50
N MET A 25 -36.21 -1.35 16.86
CA MET A 25 -36.03 -0.51 18.05
C MET A 25 -36.19 -1.26 19.38
N THR A 26 -36.68 -2.51 19.35
CA THR A 26 -36.73 -3.39 20.53
C THR A 26 -35.44 -4.21 20.69
N GLY A 27 -34.53 -4.13 19.72
CA GLY A 27 -33.32 -4.95 19.66
C GLY A 27 -33.55 -6.33 19.01
N THR A 28 -34.73 -6.59 18.46
CA THR A 28 -35.03 -7.86 17.81
C THR A 28 -34.38 -7.88 16.43
N GLN A 29 -33.61 -8.94 16.12
CA GLN A 29 -33.08 -9.15 14.78
C GLN A 29 -34.24 -9.42 13.81
N VAL A 30 -34.39 -8.55 12.81
CA VAL A 30 -35.42 -8.66 11.77
C VAL A 30 -34.85 -9.08 10.42
N LEU A 31 -33.54 -8.93 10.23
CA LEU A 31 -32.83 -9.33 9.01
C LEU A 31 -31.38 -9.67 9.30
N ARG A 32 -30.83 -10.63 8.56
CA ARG A 32 -29.41 -10.93 8.50
C ARG A 32 -29.05 -11.30 7.06
N ALA A 33 -28.05 -10.65 6.51
CA ALA A 33 -27.57 -10.90 5.15
C ALA A 33 -26.04 -10.84 5.09
N ASP A 34 -25.46 -11.74 4.31
CA ASP A 34 -24.02 -11.81 4.08
C ASP A 34 -23.62 -10.98 2.85
N ALA A 35 -22.41 -10.42 2.90
CA ALA A 35 -21.79 -9.75 1.77
C ALA A 35 -21.20 -10.78 0.79
N ASP A 36 -21.36 -10.51 -0.50
CA ASP A 36 -20.67 -11.22 -1.57
C ASP A 36 -19.17 -10.88 -1.60
N ASP A 37 -18.46 -11.46 -2.57
CA ASP A 37 -17.01 -11.29 -2.73
C ASP A 37 -16.63 -9.83 -3.05
N GLU A 38 -17.55 -9.06 -3.63
CA GLU A 38 -17.42 -7.63 -3.90
C GLU A 38 -17.81 -6.75 -2.70
N GLY A 39 -18.13 -7.36 -1.56
CA GLY A 39 -18.55 -6.67 -0.33
C GLY A 39 -19.95 -6.04 -0.48
N VAL A 40 -20.75 -6.49 -1.44
CA VAL A 40 -22.11 -5.99 -1.67
C VAL A 40 -23.10 -6.86 -0.93
N VAL A 41 -24.07 -6.21 -0.28
CA VAL A 41 -25.14 -6.87 0.45
C VAL A 41 -26.46 -6.46 -0.19
N ARG A 42 -27.23 -7.46 -0.63
CA ARG A 42 -28.56 -7.26 -1.22
C ARG A 42 -29.53 -8.27 -0.62
N ASP A 43 -30.59 -7.75 -0.03
CA ASP A 43 -31.68 -8.58 0.46
C ASP A 43 -33.02 -8.04 -0.04
N ALA A 44 -33.98 -8.91 -0.34
CA ALA A 44 -35.28 -8.55 -0.88
C ALA A 44 -36.35 -8.33 0.20
N THR A 45 -36.08 -8.68 1.46
CA THR A 45 -37.00 -8.59 2.59
C THR A 45 -37.46 -7.15 2.81
N VAL A 46 -38.77 -6.95 2.79
CA VAL A 46 -39.40 -5.65 3.00
C VAL A 46 -39.58 -5.42 4.49
N LEU A 47 -39.07 -4.30 4.99
CA LEU A 47 -39.20 -3.92 6.39
C LEU A 47 -40.31 -2.86 6.57
N PRO A 48 -41.05 -2.87 7.69
CA PRO A 48 -41.95 -1.76 8.04
C PRO A 48 -41.21 -0.43 8.09
N SER A 49 -41.89 0.67 7.75
CA SER A 49 -41.30 2.00 7.81
C SER A 49 -40.92 2.37 9.25
N GLY A 50 -39.70 2.85 9.44
CA GLY A 50 -39.21 3.21 10.77
C GLY A 50 -37.68 3.20 10.86
N PRO A 51 -37.13 3.60 12.01
CA PRO A 51 -35.71 3.49 12.30
C PRO A 51 -35.32 2.04 12.65
N TYR A 52 -34.14 1.64 12.19
CA TYR A 52 -33.49 0.37 12.50
C TYR A 52 -32.02 0.60 12.84
N THR A 53 -31.45 -0.30 13.61
CA THR A 53 -30.00 -0.37 13.81
C THR A 53 -29.43 -1.42 12.86
N VAL A 54 -28.40 -1.02 12.12
CA VAL A 54 -27.64 -1.90 11.23
C VAL A 54 -26.29 -2.15 11.88
N ILE A 55 -25.98 -3.40 12.14
CA ILE A 55 -24.71 -3.84 12.72
C ILE A 55 -23.99 -4.63 11.64
N VAL A 56 -22.78 -4.20 11.30
CA VAL A 56 -21.92 -4.88 10.36
C VAL A 56 -20.73 -5.48 11.10
N THR A 57 -20.52 -6.77 10.89
CA THR A 57 -19.42 -7.54 11.49
C THR A 57 -18.66 -8.28 10.41
N ALA A 58 -17.34 -8.40 10.57
CA ALA A 58 -16.51 -9.28 9.75
C ALA A 58 -15.34 -9.76 10.62
N VAL A 59 -14.86 -10.98 10.37
CA VAL A 59 -13.69 -11.51 11.10
C VAL A 59 -12.49 -10.60 10.83
N GLY A 60 -11.80 -10.18 11.91
CA GLY A 60 -10.66 -9.26 11.81
C GLY A 60 -11.04 -7.77 11.71
N TYR A 61 -12.33 -7.42 11.78
CA TYR A 61 -12.81 -6.04 11.71
C TYR A 61 -13.62 -5.63 12.93
N ALA A 62 -13.42 -4.38 13.37
CA ALA A 62 -14.18 -3.80 14.45
C ALA A 62 -15.64 -3.66 14.00
N PRO A 63 -16.62 -4.10 14.82
CA PRO A 63 -18.03 -3.99 14.47
C PRO A 63 -18.42 -2.53 14.32
N VAL A 64 -19.20 -2.24 13.27
CA VAL A 64 -19.77 -0.91 13.04
C VAL A 64 -21.28 -0.99 13.18
N ALA A 65 -21.84 -0.08 13.96
CA ALA A 65 -23.28 0.11 14.07
C ALA A 65 -23.67 1.46 13.46
N SER A 66 -24.75 1.49 12.68
CA SER A 66 -25.33 2.70 12.13
C SER A 66 -26.86 2.64 12.19
N THR A 67 -27.51 3.80 12.07
CA THR A 67 -28.97 3.87 11.97
C THR A 67 -29.38 3.89 10.50
N ALA A 68 -30.31 3.02 10.13
CA ALA A 68 -30.97 3.06 8.82
C ALA A 68 -32.43 3.47 8.99
N LEU A 69 -32.92 4.33 8.08
CA LEU A 69 -34.32 4.71 8.01
C LEU A 69 -34.99 3.97 6.86
N VAL A 70 -36.00 3.17 7.19
CA VAL A 70 -36.86 2.54 6.19
C VAL A 70 -38.02 3.48 5.89
N THR A 71 -38.12 3.90 4.62
CA THR A 71 -39.21 4.76 4.16
C THR A 71 -40.48 3.95 3.87
N ALA A 72 -41.58 4.62 3.52
CA ALA A 72 -42.82 3.95 3.10
C ALA A 72 -42.65 3.01 1.88
N SER A 73 -41.53 3.11 1.16
CA SER A 73 -41.16 2.15 0.10
C SER A 73 -40.69 0.78 0.64
N GLY A 74 -40.51 0.66 1.96
CA GLY A 74 -40.02 -0.54 2.62
C GLY A 74 -38.54 -0.82 2.39
N ARG A 75 -37.78 0.19 1.94
CA ARG A 75 -36.35 0.10 1.59
C ARG A 75 -35.46 0.74 2.66
N ALA A 76 -34.41 0.02 3.06
CA ALA A 76 -33.27 0.50 3.83
C ALA A 76 -32.07 0.71 2.89
N GLU A 77 -31.66 1.96 2.68
CA GLU A 77 -30.38 2.28 2.05
C GLU A 77 -29.34 2.54 3.12
N VAL A 78 -28.42 1.59 3.30
CA VAL A 78 -27.32 1.71 4.28
C VAL A 78 -26.12 2.43 3.66
N GLY A 79 -25.96 2.32 2.34
CA GLY A 79 -24.86 2.96 1.62
C GLY A 79 -23.53 2.26 1.85
N ASN A 80 -22.44 3.05 1.86
CA ASN A 80 -21.09 2.54 2.11
C ASN A 80 -20.84 2.44 3.62
N VAL A 81 -20.59 1.24 4.11
CA VAL A 81 -20.13 0.99 5.48
C VAL A 81 -18.63 0.71 5.43
N VAL A 82 -17.85 1.53 6.12
CA VAL A 82 -16.40 1.33 6.22
C VAL A 82 -16.08 0.58 7.51
N LEU A 83 -15.50 -0.62 7.38
CA LEU A 83 -14.99 -1.37 8.51
C LEU A 83 -13.51 -1.06 8.74
N ALA A 84 -13.17 -0.74 9.99
CA ALA A 84 -11.79 -0.68 10.46
C ALA A 84 -11.35 -2.07 10.95
N ARG A 85 -10.09 -2.45 10.80
CA ARG A 85 -9.59 -3.71 11.39
C ARG A 85 -9.64 -3.64 12.92
N GLN A 86 -10.06 -4.72 13.58
CA GLN A 86 -10.13 -4.77 15.04
C GLN A 86 -8.73 -5.05 15.62
N GLY A 87 -8.32 -4.29 16.64
CA GLY A 87 -7.06 -4.51 17.37
C GLY A 87 -5.85 -3.69 16.91
N GLY A 88 -6.04 -2.76 15.96
CA GLY A 88 -4.91 -2.27 15.16
C GLY A 88 -4.39 -3.40 14.27
N THR A 89 -3.43 -3.11 13.41
CA THR A 89 -2.77 -4.19 12.68
C THR A 89 -1.73 -4.80 13.60
N GLU A 90 -1.94 -6.03 14.07
CA GLU A 90 -0.94 -6.75 14.87
C GLU A 90 0.39 -6.72 14.13
N LEU A 91 1.41 -6.12 14.77
CA LEU A 91 2.71 -5.91 14.16
C LEU A 91 3.28 -7.27 13.68
N PRO A 92 4.12 -7.27 12.63
CA PRO A 92 4.74 -8.50 12.18
C PRO A 92 5.49 -9.17 13.34
N PRO A 93 5.41 -10.50 13.47
CA PRO A 93 6.23 -11.23 14.43
C PRO A 93 7.72 -10.85 14.31
N PRO A 94 8.44 -10.73 15.44
CA PRO A 94 9.88 -10.51 15.42
C PRO A 94 10.65 -11.59 14.67
N GLY A 95 11.83 -11.20 14.17
CA GLY A 95 12.76 -12.05 13.42
C GLY A 95 12.96 -11.59 11.98
N PRO A 96 13.64 -12.42 11.17
CA PRO A 96 13.99 -12.09 9.80
C PRO A 96 12.79 -12.26 8.87
N TRP A 97 12.72 -11.38 7.87
CA TRP A 97 11.78 -11.43 6.77
C TRP A 97 12.51 -11.13 5.47
N THR A 98 12.11 -11.81 4.40
CA THR A 98 12.68 -11.66 3.07
C THR A 98 11.65 -11.02 2.15
N ILE A 99 12.03 -9.92 1.49
CA ILE A 99 11.18 -9.26 0.47
C ILE A 99 10.96 -10.25 -0.68
N ASP A 100 9.70 -10.39 -1.09
CA ASP A 100 9.26 -11.20 -2.21
C ASP A 100 9.13 -10.30 -3.46
N PRO A 101 10.09 -10.34 -4.41
CA PRO A 101 10.06 -9.46 -5.56
C PRO A 101 8.89 -9.73 -6.50
N ALA A 102 8.36 -10.96 -6.52
CA ALA A 102 7.26 -11.33 -7.41
C ALA A 102 5.91 -10.70 -7.00
N HIS A 103 5.77 -10.36 -5.72
CA HIS A 103 4.57 -9.71 -5.17
C HIS A 103 4.84 -8.31 -4.63
N SER A 104 5.93 -7.70 -5.10
CA SER A 104 6.35 -6.37 -4.71
C SER A 104 6.54 -5.47 -5.93
N THR A 105 6.48 -4.16 -5.72
CA THR A 105 6.76 -3.16 -6.75
C THR A 105 7.62 -2.03 -6.19
N VAL A 106 8.58 -1.57 -7.00
CA VAL A 106 9.40 -0.39 -6.74
C VAL A 106 9.16 0.58 -7.88
N GLY A 107 8.25 1.53 -7.65
CA GLY A 107 7.81 2.51 -8.65
C GLY A 107 8.38 3.91 -8.40
N ALA A 108 8.63 4.63 -9.50
CA ALA A 108 8.98 6.04 -9.49
C ALA A 108 8.18 6.81 -10.56
N VAL A 109 7.78 8.03 -10.23
CA VAL A 109 7.06 8.92 -11.15
C VAL A 109 7.76 10.26 -11.24
N ALA A 110 8.04 10.69 -12.47
CA ALA A 110 8.59 12.00 -12.79
C ALA A 110 7.61 12.79 -13.66
N GLN A 111 7.65 14.12 -13.59
CA GLN A 111 6.88 14.98 -14.49
C GLN A 111 7.69 15.31 -15.75
N HIS A 112 7.06 15.24 -16.91
CA HIS A 112 7.59 15.69 -18.19
C HIS A 112 6.88 16.98 -18.61
N LEU A 113 7.66 18.04 -18.80
CA LEU A 113 7.23 19.43 -19.06
C LEU A 113 6.26 20.00 -18.01
N GLY A 114 6.18 19.40 -16.81
CA GLY A 114 5.21 19.79 -15.78
C GLY A 114 3.75 19.50 -16.13
N ILE A 115 3.50 18.71 -17.18
CA ILE A 115 2.15 18.45 -17.70
C ILE A 115 1.81 16.96 -17.63
N THR A 116 2.73 16.10 -18.07
CA THR A 116 2.48 14.66 -18.19
C THR A 116 3.35 13.89 -17.20
N SER A 117 2.85 12.75 -16.71
CA SER A 117 3.62 11.89 -15.80
C SER A 117 4.30 10.77 -16.58
N VAL A 118 5.58 10.56 -16.31
CA VAL A 118 6.37 9.41 -16.76
C VAL A 118 6.48 8.45 -15.59
N HIS A 119 5.97 7.24 -15.79
CA HIS A 119 6.04 6.17 -14.81
C HIS A 119 7.21 5.25 -15.15
N GLY A 120 8.02 4.93 -14.14
CA GLY A 120 9.07 3.93 -14.21
C GLY A 120 8.95 2.96 -13.05
N ARG A 121 9.50 1.76 -13.23
CA ARG A 121 9.63 0.75 -12.18
C ARG A 121 10.96 0.03 -12.31
N PHE A 122 11.46 -0.51 -11.20
CA PHE A 122 12.56 -1.46 -11.23
C PHE A 122 12.02 -2.88 -11.15
N THR A 123 12.58 -3.76 -11.97
CA THR A 123 12.09 -5.14 -12.15
C THR A 123 12.94 -6.18 -11.45
N GLU A 124 14.15 -5.81 -11.02
CA GLU A 124 15.05 -6.68 -10.29
C GLU A 124 15.47 -5.99 -8.99
N PHE A 125 15.01 -6.51 -7.87
CA PHE A 125 15.32 -6.02 -6.54
C PHE A 125 15.14 -7.13 -5.52
N GLY A 126 15.64 -6.91 -4.31
CA GLY A 126 15.42 -7.76 -3.16
C GLY A 126 15.81 -7.02 -1.89
N GLY A 127 15.58 -7.66 -0.75
CA GLY A 127 15.97 -7.10 0.53
C GLY A 127 15.52 -7.96 1.70
N ARG A 128 15.99 -7.56 2.87
CA ARG A 128 15.65 -8.15 4.16
C ARG A 128 15.06 -7.11 5.09
N VAL A 129 14.11 -7.56 5.89
CA VAL A 129 13.53 -6.80 6.99
C VAL A 129 13.77 -7.60 8.25
N GLU A 130 14.46 -7.02 9.22
CA GLU A 130 14.60 -7.57 10.56
C GLU A 130 13.59 -6.87 11.45
N ILE A 131 12.59 -7.60 11.91
CA ILE A 131 11.61 -7.07 12.87
C ILE A 131 12.12 -7.35 14.27
N ALA A 132 12.40 -6.29 15.01
CA ALA A 132 12.84 -6.41 16.39
C ALA A 132 11.63 -6.54 17.34
N GLU A 133 11.84 -7.13 18.52
CA GLU A 133 10.86 -7.14 19.63
C GLU A 133 10.37 -5.73 19.95
N ASP A 134 11.30 -4.76 19.96
CA ASP A 134 11.00 -3.34 19.97
C ASP A 134 10.97 -2.86 18.52
N VAL A 135 9.77 -2.67 17.97
CA VAL A 135 9.57 -2.43 16.54
C VAL A 135 10.34 -1.21 16.02
N GLU A 136 10.56 -0.18 16.84
CA GLU A 136 11.33 1.04 16.45
C GLU A 136 12.80 0.72 16.15
N LYS A 137 13.32 -0.40 16.65
CA LYS A 137 14.66 -0.93 16.39
C LYS A 137 14.73 -1.87 15.18
N SER A 138 13.62 -2.10 14.48
CA SER A 138 13.61 -2.90 13.25
C SER A 138 14.49 -2.27 12.18
N ARG A 139 14.95 -3.09 11.23
CA ARG A 139 15.86 -2.67 10.16
C ARG A 139 15.41 -3.20 8.81
N VAL A 140 15.68 -2.43 7.76
CA VAL A 140 15.46 -2.79 6.37
C VAL A 140 16.77 -2.57 5.62
N GLU A 141 17.18 -3.58 4.85
CA GLU A 141 18.23 -3.46 3.85
C GLU A 141 17.71 -3.95 2.50
N ALA A 142 17.82 -3.13 1.46
CA ALA A 142 17.35 -3.46 0.13
C ALA A 142 18.36 -3.09 -0.94
N VAL A 143 18.37 -3.88 -2.02
CA VAL A 143 19.21 -3.67 -3.20
C VAL A 143 18.33 -3.75 -4.43
N ILE A 144 18.48 -2.77 -5.31
CA ILE A 144 17.78 -2.69 -6.60
C ILE A 144 18.84 -2.67 -7.70
N ARG A 145 18.66 -3.46 -8.76
CA ARG A 145 19.55 -3.42 -9.93
C ARG A 145 19.20 -2.20 -10.77
N SER A 146 20.12 -1.25 -10.87
CA SER A 146 19.91 0.01 -11.61
C SER A 146 19.52 -0.22 -13.07
N ALA A 147 20.10 -1.27 -13.70
CA ALA A 147 19.83 -1.65 -15.08
C ALA A 147 18.40 -2.18 -15.33
N SER A 148 17.64 -2.50 -14.28
CA SER A 148 16.30 -3.09 -14.37
C SER A 148 15.17 -2.06 -14.51
N ILE A 149 15.53 -0.77 -14.64
CA ILE A 149 14.58 0.32 -14.91
C ILE A 149 13.81 0.05 -16.21
N ASP A 150 12.49 0.14 -16.10
CA ASP A 150 11.52 -0.02 -17.18
C ASP A 150 10.47 1.10 -17.11
N THR A 151 10.38 1.89 -18.18
CA THR A 151 9.35 2.92 -18.36
C THR A 151 8.39 2.60 -19.50
N GLY A 152 8.46 1.38 -20.06
CA GLY A 152 7.75 0.95 -21.26
C GLY A 152 8.28 1.57 -22.56
N ASN A 153 9.47 2.20 -22.53
CA ASN A 153 10.08 2.83 -23.69
C ASN A 153 11.60 2.58 -23.71
N GLY A 154 12.02 1.65 -24.56
CA GLY A 154 13.42 1.20 -24.61
C GLY A 154 14.45 2.29 -24.92
N MET A 155 14.10 3.34 -25.68
CA MET A 155 15.02 4.47 -25.92
C MET A 155 15.24 5.29 -24.64
N ARG A 156 14.15 5.58 -23.92
CA ARG A 156 14.24 6.29 -22.64
C ARG A 156 14.91 5.43 -21.58
N ASP A 157 14.63 4.14 -21.53
CA ASP A 157 15.27 3.21 -20.60
C ASP A 157 16.78 3.12 -20.87
N GLY A 158 17.19 3.13 -22.15
CA GLY A 158 18.60 3.23 -22.53
C GLY A 158 19.25 4.52 -22.06
N HIS A 159 18.56 5.66 -22.20
CA HIS A 159 19.09 6.95 -21.72
C HIS A 159 19.18 7.03 -20.20
N LEU A 160 18.16 6.53 -19.47
CA LEU A 160 18.17 6.46 -18.01
C LEU A 160 19.31 5.58 -17.46
N LYS A 161 19.79 4.59 -18.23
CA LYS A 161 20.91 3.74 -17.85
C LYS A 161 22.29 4.37 -18.09
N SER A 162 22.34 5.43 -18.89
CA SER A 162 23.60 6.08 -19.29
C SER A 162 24.20 6.97 -18.18
N PRO A 163 25.44 7.48 -18.36
CA PRO A 163 26.09 8.42 -17.45
C PRO A 163 25.36 9.75 -17.20
N ASP A 164 24.37 10.10 -18.03
CA ASP A 164 23.52 11.27 -17.78
C ASP A 164 22.56 11.08 -16.59
N PHE A 165 22.31 9.82 -16.19
CA PHE A 165 21.35 9.43 -15.16
C PHE A 165 21.91 8.38 -14.21
N LEU A 166 21.54 7.10 -14.35
CA LEU A 166 21.88 6.08 -13.35
C LEU A 166 23.31 5.54 -13.47
N ASP A 167 23.96 5.75 -14.64
CA ASP A 167 25.29 5.24 -14.98
C ASP A 167 25.49 3.79 -14.53
N VAL A 168 24.69 2.87 -15.07
CA VAL A 168 24.54 1.52 -14.52
C VAL A 168 25.79 0.65 -14.66
N ASP A 169 26.70 1.05 -15.56
CA ASP A 169 27.99 0.38 -15.72
C ASP A 169 28.93 0.72 -14.56
N GLN A 170 28.89 1.95 -14.04
CA GLN A 170 29.67 2.36 -12.88
C GLN A 170 28.95 2.11 -11.54
N TYR A 171 27.63 2.26 -11.51
CA TYR A 171 26.79 2.11 -10.31
C TYR A 171 25.65 1.09 -10.57
N PRO A 172 25.98 -0.21 -10.58
CA PRO A 172 25.01 -1.26 -10.94
C PRO A 172 23.88 -1.45 -9.92
N GLU A 173 24.02 -0.89 -8.72
CA GLU A 173 23.09 -1.08 -7.60
C GLU A 173 22.65 0.26 -7.00
N ILE A 174 21.35 0.31 -6.66
CA ILE A 174 20.77 1.30 -5.75
C ILE A 174 20.53 0.57 -4.42
N THR A 175 20.96 1.16 -3.32
CA THR A 175 20.90 0.51 -2.00
C THR A 175 20.11 1.36 -1.01
N TYR A 176 19.28 0.73 -0.18
CA TYR A 176 18.63 1.38 0.95
C TYR A 176 18.99 0.68 2.25
N ARG A 177 19.38 1.44 3.27
CA ARG A 177 19.66 0.90 4.61
C ARG A 177 19.00 1.78 5.67
N SER A 178 18.11 1.20 6.46
CA SER A 178 17.42 1.95 7.51
C SER A 178 18.23 2.04 8.80
N SER A 179 17.96 3.06 9.60
CA SER A 179 18.54 3.30 10.92
C SER A 179 17.51 3.17 12.06
N GLY A 180 16.22 3.09 11.74
CA GLY A 180 15.14 2.88 12.71
C GLY A 180 13.79 3.36 12.18
N LEU A 181 12.78 3.30 13.04
CA LEU A 181 11.43 3.75 12.72
C LEU A 181 10.89 4.66 13.81
N THR A 182 10.06 5.62 13.43
CA THR A 182 9.26 6.41 14.37
C THR A 182 7.77 6.27 14.06
N PRO A 183 6.90 6.15 15.08
CA PRO A 183 5.47 6.01 14.85
C PRO A 183 4.88 7.33 14.33
N SER A 184 4.08 7.25 13.26
CA SER A 184 3.38 8.40 12.66
C SER A 184 1.86 8.22 12.59
N GLY A 185 1.33 7.13 13.17
CA GLY A 185 -0.09 6.83 13.28
C GLY A 185 -0.33 5.37 13.71
N THR A 186 -1.58 4.92 13.75
CA THR A 186 -1.95 3.58 14.22
C THR A 186 -1.24 2.44 13.47
N ASP A 187 -1.16 2.55 12.14
CA ASP A 187 -0.49 1.56 11.27
C ASP A 187 0.56 2.25 10.38
N ARG A 188 1.11 3.38 10.85
CA ARG A 188 1.94 4.29 10.07
C ARG A 188 3.25 4.56 10.79
N TRP A 189 4.32 4.53 10.03
CA TRP A 189 5.68 4.74 10.54
C TRP A 189 6.47 5.58 9.55
N THR A 190 7.44 6.32 10.04
CA THR A 190 8.51 6.87 9.21
C THR A 190 9.72 5.95 9.37
N VAL A 191 10.17 5.32 8.28
CA VAL A 191 11.41 4.53 8.26
C VAL A 191 12.54 5.48 7.94
N HIS A 192 13.44 5.70 8.89
CA HIS A 192 14.62 6.51 8.68
C HIS A 192 15.70 5.69 8.00
N GLY A 193 16.36 6.23 6.99
CA GLY A 193 17.40 5.49 6.30
C GLY A 193 18.21 6.31 5.32
N GLU A 194 19.18 5.63 4.70
CA GLU A 194 20.07 6.18 3.70
C GLU A 194 19.85 5.48 2.36
N LEU A 195 19.68 6.28 1.30
CA LEU A 195 19.60 5.83 -0.08
C LEU A 195 20.95 6.10 -0.76
N GLY A 196 21.58 5.04 -1.26
CA GLY A 196 22.73 5.11 -2.15
C GLY A 196 22.26 4.97 -3.60
N MET A 197 22.56 5.96 -4.44
CA MET A 197 22.18 5.99 -5.85
C MET A 197 23.19 6.84 -6.63
N HIS A 198 23.65 6.34 -7.79
CA HIS A 198 24.59 7.03 -8.67
C HIS A 198 25.85 7.55 -7.91
N GLY A 199 26.42 6.69 -7.06
CA GLY A 199 27.62 7.00 -6.27
C GLY A 199 27.41 7.97 -5.08
N VAL A 200 26.19 8.48 -4.88
CA VAL A 200 25.88 9.42 -3.80
C VAL A 200 24.97 8.76 -2.76
N VAL A 201 25.29 8.96 -1.47
CA VAL A 201 24.46 8.51 -0.34
C VAL A 201 23.77 9.70 0.30
N ARG A 202 22.44 9.62 0.49
CA ARG A 202 21.63 10.67 1.10
C ARG A 202 20.65 10.10 2.12
N PRO A 203 20.34 10.83 3.21
CA PRO A 203 19.24 10.46 4.08
C PRO A 203 17.91 10.59 3.32
N VAL A 204 17.12 9.52 3.34
CA VAL A 204 15.80 9.44 2.71
C VAL A 204 14.88 8.66 3.64
N ASP A 205 13.91 9.37 4.19
CA ASP A 205 12.87 8.77 5.01
C ASP A 205 11.76 8.18 4.13
N LEU A 206 11.23 7.02 4.51
CA LEU A 206 10.08 6.39 3.86
C LEU A 206 8.84 6.52 4.75
N GLU A 207 7.78 7.08 4.18
CA GLU A 207 6.46 7.12 4.83
C GLU A 207 5.76 5.77 4.64
N LEU A 208 5.78 4.93 5.67
CA LEU A 208 5.32 3.55 5.67
C LEU A 208 3.88 3.44 6.18
N SER A 209 3.10 2.60 5.52
CA SER A 209 1.83 2.03 6.01
C SER A 209 1.97 0.52 6.09
N TYR A 210 1.73 -0.04 7.26
CA TYR A 210 1.64 -1.47 7.44
C TYR A 210 0.22 -1.95 7.10
N LEU A 211 0.12 -2.92 6.20
CA LEU A 211 -1.15 -3.39 5.64
C LEU A 211 -1.59 -4.74 6.25
N GLY A 212 -0.77 -5.31 7.14
CA GLY A 212 -1.07 -6.51 7.90
C GLY A 212 -0.27 -7.74 7.52
N THR A 213 -0.48 -8.77 8.33
CA THR A 213 0.07 -10.10 8.18
C THR A 213 -1.02 -11.12 7.94
N GLY A 214 -0.63 -12.25 7.35
CA GLY A 214 -1.49 -13.41 7.16
C GLY A 214 -0.67 -14.66 6.86
N ALA A 215 -1.34 -15.81 6.81
CA ALA A 215 -0.72 -17.05 6.37
C ALA A 215 -0.28 -16.93 4.90
N ASP A 216 0.94 -17.38 4.62
CA ASP A 216 1.45 -17.44 3.26
C ASP A 216 0.95 -18.72 2.55
N PRO A 217 0.44 -18.64 1.30
CA PRO A 217 -0.07 -19.81 0.58
C PRO A 217 0.97 -20.93 0.36
N TRP A 218 2.26 -20.60 0.39
CA TRP A 218 3.37 -21.54 0.22
C TRP A 218 3.99 -21.98 1.56
N GLY A 219 3.41 -21.55 2.68
CA GLY A 219 3.82 -21.89 4.05
C GLY A 219 4.53 -20.73 4.75
N GLY A 220 4.25 -20.58 6.05
CA GLY A 220 4.79 -19.49 6.87
C GLY A 220 3.86 -18.28 6.94
N THR A 221 4.44 -17.12 7.26
CA THR A 221 3.72 -15.85 7.44
C THR A 221 4.16 -14.85 6.40
N ARG A 222 3.22 -14.07 5.86
CA ARG A 222 3.47 -12.96 4.94
C ARG A 222 3.02 -11.65 5.56
N ALA A 223 3.78 -10.59 5.33
CA ALA A 223 3.47 -9.21 5.71
C ALA A 223 3.40 -8.33 4.46
N ALA A 224 2.51 -7.34 4.49
CA ALA A 224 2.35 -6.37 3.41
C ALA A 224 2.56 -4.93 3.91
N PHE A 225 3.25 -4.14 3.10
CA PHE A 225 3.61 -2.76 3.39
C PHE A 225 3.42 -1.89 2.16
N ARG A 226 3.08 -0.63 2.40
CA ARG A 226 3.18 0.44 1.40
C ARG A 226 4.11 1.52 1.91
N ALA A 227 5.02 2.01 1.08
CA ALA A 227 5.90 3.12 1.44
C ALA A 227 6.00 4.16 0.33
N THR A 228 6.20 5.42 0.71
CA THR A 228 6.40 6.51 -0.25
C THR A 228 7.54 7.43 0.15
N ALA A 229 8.19 8.03 -0.83
CA ALA A 229 9.17 9.10 -0.62
C ALA A 229 9.11 10.12 -1.76
N GLU A 230 9.62 11.32 -1.51
CA GLU A 230 9.88 12.31 -2.54
C GLU A 230 11.38 12.58 -2.62
N LEU A 231 11.97 12.45 -3.81
CA LEU A 231 13.39 12.65 -4.04
C LEU A 231 13.61 13.82 -5.01
N ARG A 232 14.81 14.42 -4.94
CA ARG A 232 15.33 15.30 -6.00
C ARG A 232 16.49 14.61 -6.68
N ARG A 233 16.41 14.44 -8.00
CA ARG A 233 17.48 13.76 -8.76
C ARG A 233 18.84 14.47 -8.68
N GLU A 234 18.82 15.80 -8.48
CA GLU A 234 20.00 16.64 -8.32
C GLU A 234 20.78 16.28 -7.05
N ASP A 235 20.11 15.81 -5.99
CA ASP A 235 20.75 15.37 -4.75
C ASP A 235 21.67 14.16 -4.95
N PHE A 236 21.45 13.42 -6.06
CA PHE A 236 22.18 12.24 -6.49
C PHE A 236 23.03 12.50 -7.74
N ALA A 237 23.38 13.77 -8.00
CA ALA A 237 24.21 14.21 -9.13
C ALA A 237 23.64 13.91 -10.53
N MET A 238 22.36 13.54 -10.65
CA MET A 238 21.68 13.35 -11.92
C MET A 238 21.13 14.69 -12.41
N ASN A 239 22.00 15.48 -13.05
CA ASN A 239 21.72 16.89 -13.40
C ASN A 239 21.29 17.11 -14.86
N TYR A 240 21.16 16.05 -15.66
CA TYR A 240 20.77 16.16 -17.07
C TYR A 240 19.48 16.96 -17.25
N ASN A 241 19.46 17.90 -18.19
CA ASN A 241 18.25 18.57 -18.63
C ASN A 241 18.34 18.97 -20.09
N GLN A 242 17.33 18.61 -20.86
CA GLN A 242 17.08 19.26 -22.14
C GLN A 242 16.24 20.52 -21.85
N VAL A 243 16.86 21.70 -21.97
CA VAL A 243 16.13 22.97 -21.85
C VAL A 243 15.38 23.21 -23.16
N VAL A 244 14.06 23.37 -23.09
CA VAL A 244 13.26 23.76 -24.25
C VAL A 244 13.13 25.28 -24.36
N GLN A 245 12.70 25.76 -25.53
CA GLN A 245 12.41 27.16 -25.77
C GLN A 245 11.54 27.76 -24.65
N ALA A 246 11.89 28.96 -24.17
CA ALA A 246 11.33 29.65 -23.00
C ALA A 246 11.84 29.24 -21.61
N GLY A 247 12.92 28.46 -21.50
CA GLY A 247 13.62 28.22 -20.22
C GLY A 247 12.92 27.22 -19.29
N ILE A 248 11.99 26.44 -19.83
CA ILE A 248 11.28 25.38 -19.11
C ILE A 248 12.14 24.12 -19.16
N SER A 249 12.33 23.47 -18.00
CA SER A 249 12.98 22.16 -17.94
C SER A 249 12.07 21.09 -18.56
N ALA A 250 12.60 20.29 -19.49
CA ALA A 250 11.84 19.17 -20.05
C ALA A 250 11.47 18.10 -19.01
N ILE A 251 12.31 17.95 -17.98
CA ILE A 251 12.19 16.90 -16.97
C ILE A 251 12.11 17.54 -15.59
N GLY A 252 11.05 17.22 -14.86
CA GLY A 252 10.86 17.63 -13.47
C GLY A 252 11.99 17.12 -12.58
N THR A 253 12.36 17.89 -11.57
CA THR A 253 13.45 17.52 -10.63
C THR A 253 12.96 16.61 -9.51
N THR A 254 11.65 16.64 -9.22
CA THR A 254 11.01 15.75 -8.25
C THR A 254 10.78 14.36 -8.83
N LEU A 255 11.15 13.34 -8.05
CA LEU A 255 10.72 11.96 -8.25
C LEU A 255 9.83 11.56 -7.08
N LYS A 256 8.62 11.08 -7.37
CA LYS A 256 7.76 10.45 -6.37
C LYS A 256 7.97 8.96 -6.40
N VAL A 257 8.41 8.39 -5.29
CA VAL A 257 8.61 6.96 -5.10
C VAL A 257 7.38 6.36 -4.44
N ALA A 258 6.93 5.22 -4.95
CA ALA A 258 5.87 4.42 -4.38
C ALA A 258 6.30 2.96 -4.36
N LEU A 259 6.20 2.35 -3.18
CA LEU A 259 6.56 0.97 -2.91
C LEU A 259 5.31 0.25 -2.44
N ASP A 260 5.01 -0.89 -3.05
CA ASP A 260 4.07 -1.88 -2.51
C ASP A 260 4.88 -3.16 -2.30
N ILE A 261 5.12 -3.53 -1.06
CA ILE A 261 6.08 -4.57 -0.68
C ILE A 261 5.36 -5.69 0.04
N GLN A 262 5.64 -6.94 -0.34
CA GLN A 262 5.34 -8.11 0.45
C GLN A 262 6.64 -8.78 0.90
N ALA A 263 6.66 -9.25 2.13
CA ALA A 263 7.77 -10.01 2.69
C ALA A 263 7.25 -11.29 3.34
N VAL A 264 8.03 -12.36 3.25
CA VAL A 264 7.75 -13.65 3.88
C VAL A 264 8.70 -13.83 5.06
N GLN A 265 8.18 -14.35 6.17
CA GLN A 265 8.96 -14.59 7.38
C GLN A 265 10.03 -15.66 7.12
N GLY A 266 11.27 -15.37 7.50
CA GLY A 266 12.45 -16.21 7.31
C GLY A 266 13.55 -15.53 6.49
N ASP A 267 14.71 -16.20 6.45
CA ASP A 267 15.92 -15.72 5.76
C ASP A 267 15.92 -15.91 4.24
N ALA A 268 14.92 -16.63 3.72
CA ALA A 268 14.74 -16.94 2.30
C ALA A 268 13.26 -17.07 1.96
N LEU A 269 12.94 -16.91 0.67
CA LEU A 269 11.61 -17.19 0.15
C LEU A 269 11.34 -18.71 0.13
N PRO A 270 10.08 -19.15 0.34
CA PRO A 270 9.70 -20.54 0.16
C PRO A 270 10.08 -21.06 -1.24
N GLN A 271 10.55 -22.30 -1.31
CA GLN A 271 10.72 -22.98 -2.60
C GLN A 271 9.34 -23.41 -3.07
N VAL A 272 8.91 -22.88 -4.22
CA VAL A 272 7.64 -23.25 -4.88
C VAL A 272 7.80 -24.56 -5.63
#